data_AF-C6WFT9-F1
#
_entry.id   AF-C6WFT9-F1
#
_cell.length_a   1.000
_cell.length_b   1.000
_cell.length_c   1.000
_cell.angle_alpha   90.00
_cell.angle_beta   90.00
_cell.angle_gamma   90.00
#
_symmetry.space_group_name_H-M   'P 1'
#
loop_
_entity.id
_entity.type
_entity.pdbx_description
1 polymer ?
#
loop_
_entity_poly.entity_id
_entity_poly.type
_entity_poly.pdbx_seq_one_letter_code
_entity_poly.pdbx_strand_id
1 'polypeptide(L)'
;MGSVPTADELLSPTTVLDLAERLRLAGTPCPRVAGVAGALDGVALAGRTRLVADAVLADLPEDWSAFEAVLLAALTDPGFGGWAVWPLSEALAARAASTGRVREGLAVLAALTGRLTGEFALRTFLLADLGTTLEVALAWTASPDEHVRRLASEGTRPFLPWGRRVPGLTAEPGRALPVLEALRADESEYVRRSVANHLNDVSRLDPALVVDVAGRWLAAPAPTTPRLVRHALRTLVKRGDPGALGLLGYGAAEVEVGGPVLTRAEVRFGGELEFTAEVVNRGREAARLAIDYAVHYVKADGSRTPKVFKLTTRVLEPGERALLTKRHPFREITTRRHHAGTHAVELQVNGVRHGLTEFTLTGLPGPRAVVRGAAPGATAEAAAPSATPDTTGPGTGPGAGAGAGTGAGAGVGAGLAAEVTRT
;
A
#
# COMPACT_ATOMS: atom_id res chain seq x y z
N MET A 1 -8.42 16.40 18.46
CA MET A 1 -8.13 15.29 17.53
C MET A 1 -6.87 15.69 16.78
N GLY A 2 -5.73 15.04 17.06
CA GLY A 2 -4.49 15.32 16.33
C GLY A 2 -4.68 14.95 14.86
N SER A 3 -4.24 15.82 13.95
CA SER A 3 -4.21 15.52 12.52
C SER A 3 -3.39 14.25 12.29
N VAL A 4 -3.90 13.33 11.47
CA VAL A 4 -3.09 12.21 10.98
C VAL A 4 -1.91 12.80 10.21
N PRO A 5 -0.67 12.40 10.50
CA PRO A 5 0.47 12.91 9.76
C PRO A 5 0.31 12.61 8.28
N THR A 6 0.58 13.61 7.44
CA THR A 6 0.72 13.44 6.00
C THR A 6 1.81 12.41 5.70
N ALA A 7 1.79 11.81 4.49
CA ALA A 7 2.79 10.81 4.11
C ALA A 7 4.22 11.34 4.26
N ASP A 8 4.44 12.64 4.07
CA ASP A 8 5.76 13.25 4.18
C ASP A 8 6.18 13.46 5.64
N GLU A 9 5.24 13.67 6.57
CA GLU A 9 5.49 13.77 8.01
C GLU A 9 5.92 12.44 8.65
N LEU A 10 5.81 11.33 7.92
CA LEU A 10 6.32 10.03 8.35
C LEU A 10 7.85 10.03 8.46
N LEU A 11 8.56 10.74 7.57
CA LEU A 11 10.01 10.95 7.62
C LEU A 11 10.28 12.44 7.84
N SER A 12 10.08 12.89 9.08
CA SER A 12 10.23 14.27 9.51
C SER A 12 11.71 14.65 9.77
N PRO A 13 12.05 15.96 9.85
CA PRO A 13 13.37 16.39 10.31
C PRO A 13 13.77 15.78 11.66
N THR A 14 12.83 15.69 12.61
CA THR A 14 13.06 15.05 13.92
C THR A 14 13.42 13.57 13.77
N THR A 15 12.73 12.85 12.88
CA THR A 15 13.02 11.44 12.59
C THR A 15 14.42 11.25 12.02
N VAL A 16 14.87 12.16 11.16
CA VAL A 16 16.21 12.11 10.56
C VAL A 16 17.31 12.45 11.57
N LEU A 17 17.07 13.44 12.44
CA LEU A 17 18.00 13.77 13.53
C LEU A 17 18.13 12.63 14.55
N ASP A 18 17.03 11.97 14.89
CA ASP A 18 17.04 10.79 15.77
C ASP A 18 17.82 9.63 15.14
N LEU A 19 17.67 9.39 13.83
CA LEU A 19 18.49 8.41 13.11
C LEU A 19 19.98 8.74 13.20
N ALA A 20 20.38 9.99 12.94
CA ALA A 20 21.77 10.41 13.00
C ALA A 20 22.36 10.21 14.41
N GLU A 21 21.60 10.53 15.45
CA GLU A 21 22.03 10.35 16.84
C GLU A 21 22.20 8.87 17.21
N ARG A 22 21.27 8.00 16.79
CA ARG A 22 21.38 6.55 17.05
C ARG A 22 22.57 5.93 16.33
N LEU A 23 22.84 6.33 15.08
CA LEU A 23 24.02 5.87 14.34
C LEU A 23 25.32 6.40 14.98
N ARG A 24 25.31 7.63 15.52
CA ARG A 24 26.42 8.19 16.30
C ARG A 24 26.67 7.38 17.57
N LEU A 25 25.63 7.03 18.32
CA LEU A 25 25.73 6.18 19.51
C LEU A 25 26.21 4.76 19.16
N ALA A 26 25.89 4.27 17.97
CA ALA A 26 26.40 3.02 17.41
C ALA A 26 27.86 3.09 16.93
N GLY A 27 28.52 4.25 17.05
CA GLY A 27 29.96 4.42 16.84
C GLY A 27 30.35 5.19 15.58
N THR A 28 29.40 5.72 14.80
CA THR A 28 29.71 6.48 13.57
C THR A 28 29.07 7.87 13.57
N PRO A 29 29.86 8.96 13.62
CA PRO A 29 29.32 10.31 13.43
C PRO A 29 28.59 10.44 12.09
N CYS A 30 27.37 10.97 12.11
CA CYS A 30 26.53 11.10 10.91
C CYS A 30 26.16 12.57 10.59
N PRO A 31 27.14 13.44 10.29
CA PRO A 31 26.88 14.86 10.02
C PRO A 31 26.08 15.09 8.73
N ARG A 32 26.23 14.24 7.70
CA ARG A 32 25.44 14.37 6.46
C ARG A 32 24.00 13.94 6.70
N VAL A 33 23.77 12.86 7.43
CA VAL A 33 22.41 12.43 7.81
C VAL A 33 21.73 13.54 8.60
N ALA A 34 22.41 14.10 9.62
CA ALA A 34 21.86 15.22 10.39
C ALA A 34 21.58 16.46 9.50
N GLY A 35 22.48 16.76 8.56
CA GLY A 35 22.32 17.87 7.62
C GLY A 35 21.11 17.75 6.69
N VAL A 36 20.71 16.54 6.31
CA VAL A 36 19.53 16.29 5.45
C VAL A 36 18.24 16.81 6.10
N ALA A 37 18.15 16.88 7.43
CA ALA A 37 16.95 17.36 8.13
C ALA A 37 16.53 18.77 7.70
N GLY A 38 17.48 19.64 7.34
CA GLY A 38 17.21 21.01 6.84
C GLY A 38 16.76 21.08 5.38
N ALA A 39 16.81 19.97 4.64
CA ALA A 39 16.54 19.90 3.21
C ALA A 39 15.25 19.13 2.85
N LEU A 40 14.41 18.79 3.85
CA LEU A 40 13.20 17.98 3.65
C LEU A 40 11.95 18.79 3.27
N ASP A 41 11.99 20.12 3.40
CA ASP A 41 10.83 20.96 3.12
C ASP A 41 10.43 20.87 1.63
N GLY A 42 9.13 20.71 1.39
CA GLY A 42 8.59 20.49 0.04
C GLY A 42 8.98 19.16 -0.64
N VAL A 43 9.77 18.30 0.01
CA VAL A 43 10.20 17.01 -0.56
C VAL A 43 9.20 15.91 -0.21
N ALA A 44 8.68 15.21 -1.23
CA ALA A 44 7.81 14.05 -1.04
C ALA A 44 8.56 12.87 -0.40
N LEU A 45 7.84 11.98 0.29
CA LEU A 45 8.37 10.85 1.06
C LEU A 45 9.43 10.03 0.32
N ALA A 46 9.20 9.68 -0.95
CA ALA A 46 10.17 8.90 -1.74
C ALA A 46 11.49 9.66 -1.95
N GLY A 47 11.43 10.99 -2.13
CA GLY A 47 12.60 11.85 -2.21
C GLY A 47 13.31 11.96 -0.87
N ARG A 48 12.56 12.09 0.24
CA ARG A 48 13.13 12.10 1.59
C ARG A 48 13.88 10.80 1.88
N THR A 49 13.28 9.65 1.58
CA THR A 49 13.91 8.33 1.75
C THR A 49 15.22 8.25 0.98
N ARG A 50 15.25 8.72 -0.27
CA ARG A 50 16.48 8.73 -1.07
C ARG A 50 17.57 9.63 -0.48
N LEU A 51 17.24 10.87 -0.13
CA LEU A 51 18.20 11.83 0.45
C LEU A 51 18.83 11.27 1.73
N VAL A 52 18.02 10.68 2.61
CA VAL A 52 18.51 10.08 3.86
C VAL A 52 19.35 8.84 3.59
N ALA A 53 18.93 7.95 2.67
CA ALA A 53 19.71 6.76 2.32
C ALA A 53 21.07 7.11 1.71
N ASP A 54 21.11 8.10 0.80
CA ASP A 54 22.35 8.60 0.19
C ASP A 54 23.28 9.20 1.25
N ALA A 55 22.73 9.93 2.24
CA ALA A 55 23.50 10.47 3.35
C ALA A 55 24.04 9.39 4.30
N VAL A 56 23.24 8.36 4.60
CA VAL A 56 23.69 7.19 5.38
C VAL A 56 24.86 6.50 4.67
N LEU A 57 24.75 6.27 3.37
CA LEU A 57 25.83 5.66 2.58
C LEU A 57 27.12 6.48 2.58
N ALA A 58 27.01 7.81 2.68
CA ALA A 58 28.13 8.74 2.67
C ALA A 58 28.78 8.94 4.06
N ASP A 59 28.03 8.74 5.15
CA ASP A 59 28.54 8.85 6.52
C ASP A 59 29.08 7.51 7.05
N LEU A 60 28.47 6.38 6.69
CA LEU A 60 28.89 5.07 7.18
C LEU A 60 30.14 4.54 6.47
N PRO A 61 30.99 3.73 7.17
CA PRO A 61 32.23 3.18 6.61
C PRO A 61 32.02 2.48 5.27
N GLU A 62 32.97 2.60 4.34
CA GLU A 62 32.90 1.93 3.02
C GLU A 62 33.03 0.40 3.12
N ASP A 63 33.88 -0.07 4.03
CA ASP A 63 34.09 -1.50 4.30
C ASP A 63 32.80 -2.17 4.79
N TRP A 64 32.49 -3.34 4.23
CA TRP A 64 31.26 -4.07 4.55
C TRP A 64 31.15 -4.45 6.03
N SER A 65 32.21 -5.01 6.60
CA SER A 65 32.18 -5.49 7.99
C SER A 65 32.03 -4.34 8.96
N ALA A 66 32.69 -3.21 8.70
CA ALA A 66 32.53 -1.99 9.50
C ALA A 66 31.11 -1.38 9.34
N PHE A 67 30.58 -1.34 8.10
CA PHE A 67 29.23 -0.87 7.83
C PHE A 67 28.17 -1.72 8.55
N GLU A 68 28.26 -3.05 8.42
CA GLU A 68 27.38 -4.02 9.07
C GLU A 68 27.44 -3.89 10.59
N ALA A 69 28.64 -3.77 11.17
CA ALA A 69 28.81 -3.63 12.61
C ALA A 69 28.06 -2.41 13.18
N VAL A 70 28.05 -1.28 12.46
CA VAL A 70 27.30 -0.07 12.88
C VAL A 70 25.80 -0.33 12.89
N LEU A 71 25.25 -1.01 11.88
CA LEU A 71 23.82 -1.33 11.82
C LEU A 71 23.40 -2.30 12.93
N LEU A 72 24.21 -3.33 13.17
CA LEU A 72 23.97 -4.29 14.24
C LEU A 72 24.09 -3.64 15.62
N ALA A 73 25.03 -2.71 15.81
CA ALA A 73 25.16 -1.92 17.03
C ALA A 73 23.93 -1.02 17.24
N ALA A 74 23.45 -0.33 16.20
CA ALA A 74 22.23 0.49 16.27
C ALA A 74 21.00 -0.35 16.65
N LEU A 75 20.92 -1.60 16.17
CA LEU A 75 19.84 -2.54 16.51
C LEU A 75 19.80 -2.96 17.98
N THR A 76 20.89 -2.79 18.74
CA THR A 76 20.89 -3.07 20.18
C THR A 76 20.09 -2.05 20.98
N ASP A 77 19.87 -0.85 20.43
CA ASP A 77 19.04 0.18 21.06
C ASP A 77 17.55 -0.19 20.90
N PRO A 78 16.82 -0.42 22.01
CA PRO A 78 15.39 -0.74 21.95
C PRO A 78 14.55 0.36 21.30
N GLY A 79 14.98 1.62 21.39
CA GLY A 79 14.30 2.76 20.78
C GLY A 79 14.57 2.89 19.27
N PHE A 80 15.53 2.15 18.72
CA PHE A 80 15.85 2.21 17.30
C PHE A 80 14.70 1.59 16.49
N GLY A 81 13.97 2.42 15.73
CA GLY A 81 12.84 1.98 14.93
C GLY A 81 12.10 3.10 14.21
N GLY A 82 10.89 2.78 13.72
CA GLY A 82 10.05 3.74 13.01
C GLY A 82 10.53 4.03 11.58
N TRP A 83 10.02 5.11 10.99
CA TRP A 83 10.18 5.40 9.57
C TRP A 83 11.62 5.63 9.10
N ALA A 84 12.55 5.96 10.01
CA ALA A 84 13.98 6.03 9.73
C ALA A 84 14.59 4.68 9.29
N VAL A 85 13.98 3.56 9.67
CA VAL A 85 14.44 2.22 9.28
C VAL A 85 14.32 2.01 7.77
N TRP A 86 13.37 2.67 7.09
CA TRP A 86 13.23 2.53 5.64
C TRP A 86 14.45 3.05 4.88
N PRO A 87 14.86 4.33 4.96
CA PRO A 87 16.06 4.79 4.25
C PRO A 87 17.33 4.05 4.70
N LEU A 88 17.45 3.65 5.97
CA LEU A 88 18.57 2.83 6.43
C LEU A 88 18.61 1.45 5.74
N SER A 89 17.45 0.80 5.59
CA SER A 89 17.35 -0.49 4.91
C SER A 89 17.63 -0.36 3.41
N GLU A 90 17.24 0.75 2.76
CA GLU A 90 17.60 1.03 1.37
C GLU A 90 19.11 1.24 1.21
N ALA A 91 19.75 1.96 2.13
CA ALA A 91 21.21 2.13 2.17
C ALA A 91 21.93 0.79 2.35
N LEU A 92 21.50 -0.03 3.32
CA LEU A 92 21.98 -1.40 3.50
C LEU A 92 21.90 -2.20 2.20
N ALA A 93 20.73 -2.20 1.57
CA ALA A 93 20.50 -3.01 0.38
C ALA A 93 21.34 -2.52 -0.81
N ALA A 94 21.50 -1.21 -0.96
CA ALA A 94 22.38 -0.63 -1.98
C ALA A 94 23.85 -1.03 -1.76
N ARG A 95 24.35 -0.93 -0.52
CA ARG A 95 25.73 -1.30 -0.18
C ARG A 95 26.01 -2.79 -0.38
N ALA A 96 25.10 -3.64 0.09
CA ALA A 96 25.23 -5.08 -0.03
C ALA A 96 25.21 -5.52 -1.50
N ALA A 97 24.30 -4.95 -2.31
CA ALA A 97 24.21 -5.25 -3.73
C ALA A 97 25.46 -4.79 -4.49
N SER A 98 26.00 -3.60 -4.21
CA SER A 98 27.18 -3.07 -4.91
C SER A 98 28.47 -3.80 -4.55
N THR A 99 28.52 -4.49 -3.41
CA THR A 99 29.69 -5.22 -2.91
C THR A 99 29.58 -6.75 -3.07
N GLY A 100 28.50 -7.24 -3.69
CA GLY A 100 28.28 -8.68 -3.89
C GLY A 100 27.95 -9.46 -2.60
N ARG A 101 27.46 -8.77 -1.55
CA ARG A 101 27.19 -9.29 -0.21
C ARG A 101 25.70 -9.57 0.03
N VAL A 102 25.03 -10.16 -0.97
CA VAL A 102 23.56 -10.31 -0.96
C VAL A 102 23.08 -11.10 0.27
N ARG A 103 23.70 -12.23 0.60
CA ARG A 103 23.26 -13.06 1.74
C ARG A 103 23.50 -12.37 3.08
N GLU A 104 24.65 -11.74 3.25
CA GLU A 104 25.01 -10.98 4.44
C GLU A 104 24.03 -9.80 4.63
N GLY A 105 23.77 -9.04 3.56
CA GLY A 105 22.81 -7.93 3.61
C GLY A 105 21.37 -8.37 3.90
N LEU A 106 20.95 -9.54 3.39
CA LEU A 106 19.64 -10.11 3.73
C LEU A 106 19.56 -10.51 5.20
N ALA A 107 20.64 -11.03 5.80
CA ALA A 107 20.66 -11.34 7.23
C ALA A 107 20.43 -10.08 8.09
N VAL A 108 21.10 -8.97 7.77
CA VAL A 108 20.88 -7.68 8.45
C VAL A 108 19.46 -7.15 8.19
N LEU A 109 18.93 -7.30 6.97
CA LEU A 109 17.57 -6.88 6.64
C LEU A 109 16.51 -7.64 7.47
N ALA A 110 16.72 -8.93 7.70
CA ALA A 110 15.86 -9.72 8.57
C ALA A 110 15.88 -9.21 10.02
N ALA A 111 17.03 -8.78 10.53
CA ALA A 111 17.13 -8.18 11.86
C ALA A 111 16.48 -6.78 11.95
N LEU A 112 16.49 -6.01 10.86
CA LEU A 112 15.87 -4.68 10.77
C LEU A 112 14.35 -4.73 10.62
N THR A 113 13.80 -5.75 9.98
CA THR A 113 12.39 -5.73 9.54
C THR A 113 11.39 -5.61 10.68
N GLY A 114 11.71 -6.10 11.87
CA GLY A 114 10.88 -5.94 13.07
C GLY A 114 10.79 -4.51 13.59
N ARG A 115 11.72 -3.62 13.21
CA ARG A 115 11.78 -2.22 13.63
C ARG A 115 10.85 -1.30 12.80
N LEU A 116 10.47 -1.73 11.60
CA LEU A 116 9.44 -1.11 10.74
C LEU A 116 8.98 -2.11 9.67
N THR A 117 9.77 -2.25 8.60
CA THR A 117 9.61 -3.22 7.50
C THR A 117 10.86 -3.21 6.61
N GLY A 118 11.26 -4.37 6.11
CA GLY A 118 12.29 -4.53 5.07
C GLY A 118 11.73 -4.67 3.65
N GLU A 119 10.41 -4.55 3.45
CA GLU A 119 9.73 -4.96 2.21
C GLU A 119 10.14 -4.18 0.96
N PHE A 120 10.58 -2.93 1.12
CA PHE A 120 11.05 -2.08 0.01
C PHE A 120 12.52 -2.35 -0.34
N ALA A 121 13.36 -2.49 0.68
CA ALA A 121 14.78 -2.79 0.56
C ALA A 121 15.04 -4.20 0.00
N LEU A 122 14.19 -5.19 0.35
CA LEU A 122 14.24 -6.54 -0.22
C LEU A 122 14.22 -6.51 -1.75
N ARG A 123 13.60 -5.47 -2.33
CA ARG A 123 13.45 -5.32 -3.78
C ARG A 123 14.76 -4.91 -4.47
N THR A 124 15.71 -4.28 -3.77
CA THR A 124 17.08 -4.09 -4.31
C THR A 124 17.73 -5.46 -4.44
N PHE A 125 17.64 -6.30 -3.40
CA PHE A 125 18.22 -7.64 -3.41
C PHE A 125 17.61 -8.52 -4.51
N LEU A 126 16.28 -8.52 -4.66
CA LEU A 126 15.59 -9.24 -5.73
C LEU A 126 16.00 -8.79 -7.14
N LEU A 127 16.38 -7.51 -7.31
CA LEU A 127 16.88 -6.99 -8.60
C LEU A 127 18.35 -7.34 -8.84
N ALA A 128 19.16 -7.40 -7.78
CA ALA A 128 20.57 -7.75 -7.85
C ALA A 128 20.77 -9.25 -8.07
N ASP A 129 20.07 -10.08 -7.29
CA ASP A 129 20.11 -11.54 -7.37
C ASP A 129 18.75 -12.13 -6.94
N LEU A 130 17.89 -12.34 -7.92
CA LEU A 130 16.55 -12.90 -7.72
C LEU A 130 16.60 -14.32 -7.13
N GLY A 131 17.55 -15.15 -7.58
CA GLY A 131 17.63 -16.56 -7.19
C GLY A 131 17.98 -16.70 -5.72
N THR A 132 19.11 -16.12 -5.32
CA THR A 132 19.57 -16.13 -3.92
C THR A 132 18.55 -15.48 -3.00
N THR A 133 17.96 -14.36 -3.41
CA THR A 133 16.99 -13.65 -2.56
C THR A 133 15.71 -14.45 -2.33
N LEU A 134 15.20 -15.16 -3.34
CA LEU A 134 14.04 -16.04 -3.19
C LEU A 134 14.36 -17.28 -2.33
N GLU A 135 15.56 -17.84 -2.45
CA GLU A 135 16.01 -18.94 -1.59
C GLU A 135 16.02 -18.50 -0.11
N VAL A 136 16.59 -17.32 0.18
CA VAL A 136 16.61 -16.78 1.54
C VAL A 136 15.20 -16.44 2.04
N ALA A 137 14.34 -15.85 1.19
CA ALA A 137 12.95 -15.59 1.54
C ALA A 137 12.18 -16.89 1.86
N LEU A 138 12.47 -18.00 1.15
CA LEU A 138 11.91 -19.30 1.49
C LEU A 138 12.44 -19.80 2.84
N ALA A 139 13.73 -19.65 3.13
CA ALA A 139 14.28 -20.02 4.44
C ALA A 139 13.63 -19.22 5.59
N TRP A 140 13.34 -17.93 5.37
CA TRP A 140 12.66 -17.07 6.34
C TRP A 140 11.27 -17.53 6.75
N THR A 141 10.61 -18.40 5.99
CA THR A 141 9.29 -18.91 6.38
C THR A 141 9.33 -19.78 7.64
N ALA A 142 10.50 -20.30 8.01
CA ALA A 142 10.73 -21.05 9.24
C ALA A 142 11.19 -20.18 10.43
N SER A 143 11.30 -18.86 10.25
CA SER A 143 11.74 -17.96 11.32
C SER A 143 10.76 -17.95 12.50
N PRO A 144 11.25 -17.91 13.76
CA PRO A 144 10.36 -17.71 14.92
C PRO A 144 9.71 -16.32 14.91
N ASP A 145 10.32 -15.34 14.23
CA ASP A 145 9.82 -13.96 14.14
C ASP A 145 8.80 -13.80 13.01
N GLU A 146 7.56 -13.44 13.36
CA GLU A 146 6.48 -13.19 12.41
C GLU A 146 6.77 -12.03 11.44
N HIS A 147 7.59 -11.04 11.83
CA HIS A 147 7.98 -9.93 10.95
C HIS A 147 8.88 -10.41 9.81
N VAL A 148 9.78 -11.36 10.09
CA VAL A 148 10.64 -12.00 9.09
C VAL A 148 9.82 -12.92 8.18
N ARG A 149 8.91 -13.72 8.76
CA ARG A 149 7.99 -14.54 7.96
C ARG A 149 7.08 -13.70 7.07
N ARG A 150 6.55 -12.58 7.57
CA ARG A 150 5.80 -11.64 6.72
C ARG A 150 6.69 -11.07 5.63
N LEU A 151 7.91 -10.63 5.94
CA LEU A 151 8.81 -10.03 4.94
C LEU A 151 9.02 -10.97 3.74
N ALA A 152 9.16 -12.27 3.98
CA ALA A 152 9.26 -13.28 2.93
C ALA A 152 8.08 -13.21 1.94
N SER A 153 6.84 -13.15 2.45
CA SER A 153 5.63 -13.03 1.62
C SER A 153 5.48 -11.62 1.04
N GLU A 154 5.65 -10.57 1.85
CA GLU A 154 5.32 -9.20 1.48
C GLU A 154 6.31 -8.60 0.49
N GLY A 155 7.61 -8.71 0.76
CA GLY A 155 8.64 -8.10 -0.08
C GLY A 155 8.75 -8.76 -1.46
N THR A 156 8.32 -10.03 -1.58
CA THR A 156 8.27 -10.79 -2.84
C THR A 156 6.96 -10.62 -3.61
N ARG A 157 6.05 -9.73 -3.18
CA ARG A 157 4.82 -9.45 -3.93
C ARG A 157 5.11 -8.88 -5.33
N PRO A 158 4.39 -9.35 -6.39
CA PRO A 158 4.58 -8.80 -7.73
C PRO A 158 4.09 -7.35 -7.86
N PHE A 159 3.05 -6.96 -7.10
CA PHE A 159 2.47 -5.60 -7.10
C PHE A 159 2.46 -4.98 -5.70
N LEU A 160 3.62 -4.97 -5.03
CA LEU A 160 3.76 -4.28 -3.74
C LEU A 160 3.47 -2.77 -3.89
N PRO A 161 2.52 -2.19 -3.13
CA PRO A 161 2.30 -0.75 -3.11
C PRO A 161 3.57 -0.01 -2.71
N TRP A 162 3.87 1.12 -3.37
CA TRP A 162 5.08 1.95 -3.16
C TRP A 162 6.43 1.26 -3.47
N GLY A 163 6.47 -0.07 -3.58
CA GLY A 163 7.65 -0.81 -3.98
C GLY A 163 7.95 -0.70 -5.48
N ARG A 164 9.23 -0.56 -5.83
CA ARG A 164 9.72 -0.63 -7.23
C ARG A 164 9.33 -1.94 -7.89
N ARG A 165 9.03 -1.98 -9.18
CA ARG A 165 8.71 -3.26 -9.85
C ARG A 165 9.94 -4.17 -9.93
N VAL A 166 9.74 -5.48 -9.74
CA VAL A 166 10.76 -6.51 -9.94
C VAL A 166 10.32 -7.35 -11.14
N PRO A 167 10.89 -7.13 -12.34
CA PRO A 167 10.44 -7.77 -13.57
C PRO A 167 10.38 -9.30 -13.48
N GLY A 168 11.35 -9.92 -12.81
CA GLY A 168 11.40 -11.38 -12.65
C GLY A 168 10.22 -11.97 -11.88
N LEU A 169 9.60 -11.22 -10.95
CA LEU A 169 8.40 -11.66 -10.23
C LEU A 169 7.12 -11.51 -11.06
N THR A 170 7.12 -10.60 -12.04
CA THR A 170 5.97 -10.41 -12.95
C THR A 170 6.04 -11.29 -14.19
N ALA A 171 7.24 -11.61 -14.67
CA ALA A 171 7.45 -12.47 -15.83
C ALA A 171 7.06 -13.93 -15.54
N GLU A 172 7.29 -14.39 -14.31
CA GLU A 172 6.93 -15.73 -13.87
C GLU A 172 6.18 -15.65 -12.53
N PRO A 173 4.84 -15.52 -12.57
CA PRO A 173 4.02 -15.25 -11.37
C PRO A 173 4.12 -16.33 -10.28
N GLY A 174 4.56 -17.54 -10.66
CA GLY A 174 4.71 -18.69 -9.77
C GLY A 174 5.99 -18.69 -8.90
N ARG A 175 6.97 -17.81 -9.16
CA ARG A 175 8.31 -17.90 -8.52
C ARG A 175 8.29 -17.83 -7.00
N ALA A 176 7.37 -17.05 -6.42
CA ALA A 176 7.23 -16.90 -4.98
C ALA A 176 6.17 -17.84 -4.37
N LEU A 177 5.54 -18.73 -5.15
CA LEU A 177 4.56 -19.68 -4.62
C LEU A 177 5.13 -20.60 -3.53
N PRO A 178 6.39 -21.09 -3.58
CA PRO A 178 6.94 -21.87 -2.48
C PRO A 178 6.88 -21.16 -1.12
N VAL A 179 7.10 -19.84 -1.10
CA VAL A 179 6.97 -19.00 0.10
C VAL A 179 5.51 -18.97 0.58
N LEU A 180 4.56 -18.82 -0.34
CA LEU A 180 3.13 -18.78 0.00
C LEU A 180 2.61 -20.13 0.49
N GLU A 181 3.05 -21.23 -0.11
CA GLU A 181 2.70 -22.59 0.29
C GLU A 181 3.18 -22.88 1.72
N ALA A 182 4.41 -22.48 2.06
CA ALA A 182 4.96 -22.62 3.41
C ALA A 182 4.19 -21.79 4.46
N LEU A 183 3.70 -20.61 4.09
CA LEU A 183 3.05 -19.66 5.01
C LEU A 183 1.51 -19.71 5.00
N ARG A 184 0.87 -20.54 4.17
CA ARG A 184 -0.60 -20.56 4.01
C ARG A 184 -1.37 -20.87 5.30
N ALA A 185 -0.72 -21.55 6.24
CA ALA A 185 -1.29 -21.97 7.52
C ALA A 185 -0.56 -21.34 8.72
N ASP A 186 0.23 -20.28 8.50
CA ASP A 186 0.95 -19.56 9.56
C ASP A 186 0.01 -19.19 10.71
N GLU A 187 0.49 -19.22 11.96
CA GLU A 187 -0.30 -18.88 13.15
C GLU A 187 -0.68 -17.39 13.23
N SER A 188 0.15 -16.52 12.63
CA SER A 188 -0.05 -15.07 12.65
C SER A 188 -1.06 -14.62 11.59
N GLU A 189 -2.08 -13.85 12.01
CA GLU A 189 -2.96 -13.17 11.04
C GLU A 189 -2.19 -12.17 10.18
N TYR A 190 -1.17 -11.51 10.74
CA TYR A 190 -0.34 -10.54 10.04
C TYR A 190 0.39 -11.18 8.85
N VAL A 191 0.95 -12.37 9.04
CA VAL A 191 1.58 -13.15 7.97
C VAL A 191 0.55 -13.66 6.96
N ARG A 192 -0.52 -14.32 7.41
CA ARG A 192 -1.58 -14.83 6.50
C ARG A 192 -2.24 -13.74 5.65
N ARG A 193 -2.36 -12.52 6.20
CA ARG A 193 -2.86 -11.36 5.46
C ARG A 193 -1.95 -11.00 4.30
N SER A 194 -0.63 -11.03 4.52
CA SER A 194 0.36 -10.82 3.46
C SER A 194 0.24 -11.90 2.40
N VAL A 195 0.17 -13.19 2.79
CA VAL A 195 0.01 -14.31 1.85
C VAL A 195 -1.22 -14.13 0.97
N ALA A 196 -2.36 -13.75 1.55
CA ALA A 196 -3.58 -13.50 0.78
C ALA A 196 -3.51 -12.24 -0.09
N ASN A 197 -2.76 -11.21 0.31
CA ASN A 197 -2.50 -10.05 -0.55
C ASN A 197 -1.59 -10.42 -1.72
N HIS A 198 -0.55 -11.21 -1.47
CA HIS A 198 0.36 -11.71 -2.48
C HIS A 198 -0.38 -12.56 -3.50
N LEU A 199 -1.14 -13.57 -3.08
CA LEU A 199 -1.90 -14.41 -3.99
C LEU A 199 -2.95 -13.61 -4.79
N ASN A 200 -3.58 -12.60 -4.19
CA ASN A 200 -4.44 -11.67 -4.93
C ASN A 200 -3.69 -10.85 -5.98
N ASP A 201 -2.43 -10.49 -5.74
CA ASP A 201 -1.63 -9.77 -6.73
C ASP A 201 -1.23 -10.67 -7.90
N VAL A 202 -0.93 -11.96 -7.63
CA VAL A 202 -0.71 -12.98 -8.67
C VAL A 202 -1.95 -13.12 -9.56
N SER A 203 -3.16 -12.97 -9.02
CA SER A 203 -4.41 -13.06 -9.80
C SER A 203 -4.56 -12.02 -10.92
N ARG A 204 -3.73 -10.97 -10.90
CA ARG A 204 -3.67 -9.96 -11.97
C ARG A 204 -2.82 -10.42 -13.15
N LEU A 205 -1.93 -11.39 -12.93
CA LEU A 205 -1.02 -11.95 -13.93
C LEU A 205 -1.56 -13.29 -14.43
N ASP A 206 -1.93 -14.17 -13.50
CA ASP A 206 -2.39 -15.53 -13.79
C ASP A 206 -3.58 -15.90 -12.88
N PRO A 207 -4.82 -15.62 -13.32
CA PRO A 207 -6.03 -16.02 -12.61
C PRO A 207 -6.16 -17.54 -12.42
N ALA A 208 -5.78 -18.32 -13.42
CA ALA A 208 -5.97 -19.77 -13.43
C ALA A 208 -5.08 -20.44 -12.37
N LEU A 209 -3.81 -20.02 -12.30
CA LEU A 209 -2.88 -20.46 -11.25
C LEU A 209 -3.41 -20.16 -9.84
N VAL A 210 -3.98 -18.97 -9.64
CA VAL A 210 -4.55 -18.60 -8.33
C VAL A 210 -5.76 -19.45 -7.95
N VAL A 211 -6.63 -19.75 -8.91
CA VAL A 211 -7.77 -20.64 -8.69
C VAL A 211 -7.29 -22.06 -8.35
N ASP A 212 -6.31 -22.59 -9.07
CA ASP A 212 -5.71 -23.90 -8.76
C ASP A 212 -5.13 -23.95 -7.34
N VAL A 213 -4.26 -23.00 -7.00
CA VAL A 213 -3.64 -22.89 -5.67
C VAL A 213 -4.70 -22.81 -4.57
N ALA A 214 -5.71 -21.94 -4.75
CA ALA A 214 -6.79 -21.79 -3.80
C ALA A 214 -7.63 -23.08 -3.65
N GLY A 215 -7.89 -23.78 -4.75
CA GLY A 215 -8.57 -25.06 -4.75
C GLY A 215 -7.79 -26.12 -3.98
N ARG A 216 -6.49 -26.27 -4.24
CA ARG A 216 -5.61 -27.19 -3.50
C ARG A 216 -5.59 -26.87 -2.00
N TRP A 217 -5.54 -25.59 -1.64
CA TRP A 217 -5.58 -25.19 -0.22
C TRP A 217 -6.90 -25.51 0.45
N LEU A 218 -8.02 -25.35 -0.24
CA LEU A 218 -9.36 -25.68 0.28
C LEU A 218 -9.62 -27.18 0.35
N ALA A 219 -8.94 -28.00 -0.47
CA ALA A 219 -9.04 -29.46 -0.41
C ALA A 219 -8.39 -30.06 0.86
N ALA A 220 -7.39 -29.37 1.43
CA ALA A 220 -6.75 -29.73 2.70
C ALA A 220 -6.60 -28.48 3.60
N PRO A 221 -7.71 -27.99 4.18
CA PRO A 221 -7.74 -26.70 4.85
C PRO A 221 -7.27 -26.81 6.31
N ALA A 222 -6.43 -25.86 6.73
CA ALA A 222 -6.33 -25.49 8.13
C ALA A 222 -7.56 -24.65 8.53
N PRO A 223 -7.87 -24.48 9.83
CA PRO A 223 -9.01 -23.66 10.28
C PRO A 223 -9.01 -22.22 9.71
N THR A 224 -7.84 -21.66 9.45
CA THR A 224 -7.66 -20.29 8.94
C THR A 224 -7.72 -20.20 7.40
N THR A 225 -7.60 -21.32 6.69
CA THR A 225 -7.51 -21.37 5.22
C THR A 225 -8.72 -20.74 4.52
N PRO A 226 -9.99 -20.99 4.93
CA PRO A 226 -11.14 -20.39 4.24
C PRO A 226 -11.15 -18.85 4.27
N ARG A 227 -10.69 -18.23 5.38
CA ARG A 227 -10.62 -16.77 5.51
C ARG A 227 -9.50 -16.20 4.62
N LEU A 228 -8.35 -16.87 4.58
CA LEU A 228 -7.22 -16.52 3.73
C LEU A 228 -7.62 -16.57 2.25
N VAL A 229 -8.17 -17.70 1.78
CA VAL A 229 -8.57 -17.90 0.38
C VAL A 229 -9.64 -16.90 -0.05
N ARG A 230 -10.65 -16.65 0.79
CA ARG A 230 -11.68 -15.61 0.52
C ARG A 230 -11.05 -14.23 0.31
N HIS A 231 -10.03 -13.87 1.10
CA HIS A 231 -9.32 -12.60 0.92
C HIS A 231 -8.46 -12.62 -0.35
N ALA A 232 -7.79 -13.71 -0.66
CA ALA A 232 -6.95 -13.86 -1.85
C ALA A 232 -7.75 -13.76 -3.17
N LEU A 233 -8.94 -14.35 -3.21
CA LEU A 233 -9.78 -14.41 -4.40
C LEU A 233 -10.64 -13.15 -4.63
N ARG A 234 -10.59 -12.16 -3.72
CA ARG A 234 -11.51 -10.99 -3.73
C ARG A 234 -11.56 -10.22 -5.05
N THR A 235 -10.44 -10.16 -5.77
CA THR A 235 -10.36 -9.46 -7.06
C THR A 235 -10.98 -10.30 -8.18
N LEU A 236 -10.72 -11.60 -8.19
CA LEU A 236 -11.32 -12.54 -9.15
C LEU A 236 -12.84 -12.64 -8.97
N VAL A 237 -13.33 -12.71 -7.73
CA VAL A 237 -14.77 -12.67 -7.40
C VAL A 237 -15.42 -11.40 -7.98
N LYS A 238 -14.80 -10.23 -7.77
CA LYS A 238 -15.31 -8.97 -8.33
C LYS A 238 -15.27 -8.95 -9.86
N ARG A 239 -14.30 -9.62 -10.48
CA ARG A 239 -14.22 -9.77 -11.94
C ARG A 239 -15.22 -10.80 -12.50
N GLY A 240 -15.93 -11.52 -11.64
CA GLY A 240 -16.87 -12.56 -12.04
C GLY A 240 -16.19 -13.85 -12.48
N ASP A 241 -14.98 -14.15 -11.99
CA ASP A 241 -14.25 -15.37 -12.34
C ASP A 241 -15.01 -16.63 -11.85
N PRO A 242 -15.45 -17.53 -12.75
CA PRO A 242 -16.27 -18.68 -12.36
C PRO A 242 -15.57 -19.65 -11.42
N GLY A 243 -14.26 -19.85 -11.58
CA GLY A 243 -13.46 -20.75 -10.74
C GLY A 243 -13.37 -20.21 -9.31
N ALA A 244 -13.01 -18.94 -9.16
CA ALA A 244 -12.94 -18.29 -7.86
C ALA A 244 -14.31 -18.20 -7.14
N LEU A 245 -15.38 -17.94 -7.90
CA LEU A 245 -16.75 -17.94 -7.39
C LEU A 245 -17.16 -19.34 -6.91
N GLY A 246 -16.92 -20.36 -7.74
CA GLY A 246 -17.20 -21.76 -7.42
C GLY A 246 -16.51 -22.23 -6.14
N LEU A 247 -15.21 -21.92 -5.97
CA LEU A 247 -14.44 -22.24 -4.76
C LEU A 247 -15.01 -21.62 -3.48
N LEU A 248 -15.72 -20.49 -3.59
CA LEU A 248 -16.35 -19.81 -2.45
C LEU A 248 -17.84 -20.17 -2.27
N GLY A 249 -18.34 -21.11 -3.08
CA GLY A 249 -19.71 -21.60 -3.06
C GLY A 249 -20.71 -20.69 -3.78
N TYR A 250 -20.25 -19.84 -4.70
CA TYR A 250 -21.10 -19.01 -5.56
C TYR A 250 -21.18 -19.65 -6.96
N GLY A 251 -21.75 -20.85 -7.04
CA GLY A 251 -21.91 -21.57 -8.29
C GLY A 251 -22.86 -20.89 -9.28
N ALA A 252 -23.02 -21.50 -10.45
CA ALA A 252 -24.08 -21.11 -11.38
C ALA A 252 -25.44 -21.21 -10.67
N ALA A 253 -26.28 -20.19 -10.87
CA ALA A 253 -27.61 -20.13 -10.28
C ALA A 253 -28.61 -19.67 -11.34
N GLU A 254 -29.75 -20.35 -11.42
CA GLU A 254 -30.86 -19.94 -12.28
C GLU A 254 -31.63 -18.82 -11.58
N VAL A 255 -31.20 -17.58 -11.82
CA VAL A 255 -31.80 -16.39 -11.21
C VAL A 255 -32.42 -15.49 -12.26
N GLU A 256 -33.57 -14.93 -11.92
CA GLU A 256 -34.14 -13.79 -12.62
C GLU A 256 -33.72 -12.52 -11.89
N VAL A 257 -33.21 -11.54 -12.62
CA VAL A 257 -32.70 -10.28 -12.04
C VAL A 257 -33.47 -9.11 -12.66
N GLY A 258 -34.23 -8.41 -11.83
CA GLY A 258 -34.93 -7.18 -12.16
C GLY A 258 -34.15 -5.93 -11.72
N GLY A 259 -34.12 -4.90 -12.57
CA GLY A 259 -33.33 -3.69 -12.33
C GLY A 259 -31.87 -3.82 -12.78
N PRO A 260 -30.97 -2.93 -12.32
CA PRO A 260 -31.17 -1.85 -11.37
C PRO A 260 -32.11 -0.76 -11.91
N VAL A 261 -33.10 -0.36 -11.10
CA VAL A 261 -34.03 0.73 -11.38
C VAL A 261 -33.57 1.96 -10.61
N LEU A 262 -33.30 3.05 -11.31
CA LEU A 262 -32.83 4.29 -10.70
C LEU A 262 -34.00 5.10 -10.12
N THR A 263 -33.81 5.68 -8.94
CA THR A 263 -34.75 6.69 -8.43
C THR A 263 -34.69 7.98 -9.27
N ARG A 264 -33.52 8.28 -9.85
CA ARG A 264 -33.27 9.44 -10.71
C ARG A 264 -32.20 9.13 -11.76
N ALA A 265 -32.41 9.60 -12.98
CA ALA A 265 -31.46 9.46 -14.09
C ALA A 265 -30.42 10.60 -14.14
N GLU A 266 -30.52 11.61 -13.27
CA GLU A 266 -29.51 12.67 -13.11
C GLU A 266 -29.00 12.70 -11.67
N VAL A 267 -27.68 12.73 -11.51
CA VAL A 267 -26.98 12.82 -10.22
C VAL A 267 -26.08 14.05 -10.26
N ARG A 268 -26.28 14.98 -9.33
CA ARG A 268 -25.34 16.10 -9.13
C ARG A 268 -24.15 15.64 -8.31
N PHE A 269 -22.95 16.08 -8.66
CA PHE A 269 -21.74 15.87 -7.85
C PHE A 269 -21.92 16.46 -6.44
N GLY A 270 -21.44 15.73 -5.44
CA GLY A 270 -21.79 15.89 -4.02
C GLY A 270 -23.02 15.09 -3.59
N GLY A 271 -23.82 14.59 -4.53
CA GLY A 271 -25.01 13.77 -4.29
C GLY A 271 -24.74 12.26 -4.37
N GLU A 272 -25.82 11.49 -4.50
CA GLU A 272 -25.78 10.03 -4.49
C GLU A 272 -26.65 9.43 -5.61
N LEU A 273 -26.16 8.36 -6.24
CA LEU A 273 -26.97 7.50 -7.08
C LEU A 273 -27.74 6.53 -6.19
N GLU A 274 -29.07 6.53 -6.27
CA GLU A 274 -29.93 5.56 -5.61
C GLU A 274 -30.58 4.65 -6.65
N PHE A 275 -30.52 3.35 -6.40
CA PHE A 275 -31.18 2.35 -7.22
C PHE A 275 -31.72 1.18 -6.40
N THR A 276 -32.75 0.53 -6.94
CA THR A 276 -33.32 -0.72 -6.43
C THR A 276 -33.10 -1.87 -7.40
N ALA A 277 -33.16 -3.09 -6.90
CA ALA A 277 -33.07 -4.30 -7.68
C ALA A 277 -33.84 -5.45 -7.03
N GLU A 278 -34.25 -6.41 -7.83
CA GLU A 278 -34.84 -7.67 -7.38
C GLU A 278 -34.04 -8.83 -7.94
N VAL A 279 -33.79 -9.85 -7.11
CA VAL A 279 -33.22 -11.12 -7.56
C VAL A 279 -34.12 -12.24 -7.07
N VAL A 280 -34.60 -13.06 -7.99
CA VAL A 280 -35.48 -14.20 -7.71
C VAL A 280 -34.76 -15.50 -8.07
N ASN A 281 -34.73 -16.45 -7.15
CA ASN A 281 -34.24 -17.79 -7.46
C ASN A 281 -35.32 -18.56 -8.24
N ARG A 282 -35.05 -18.86 -9.52
CA ARG A 282 -35.90 -19.66 -10.41
C ARG A 282 -35.46 -21.12 -10.49
N GLY A 283 -34.32 -21.45 -9.89
CA GLY A 283 -33.83 -22.81 -9.78
C GLY A 283 -34.62 -23.65 -8.78
N ARG A 284 -34.30 -24.95 -8.76
CA ARG A 284 -34.93 -25.95 -7.89
C ARG A 284 -34.21 -26.15 -6.56
N GLU A 285 -33.04 -25.53 -6.37
CA GLU A 285 -32.21 -25.64 -5.18
C GLU A 285 -31.91 -24.28 -4.57
N ALA A 286 -31.50 -24.27 -3.30
CA ALA A 286 -31.05 -23.05 -2.63
C ALA A 286 -29.82 -22.46 -3.33
N ALA A 287 -29.90 -21.20 -3.74
CA ALA A 287 -28.83 -20.51 -4.45
C ALA A 287 -28.07 -19.57 -3.52
N ARG A 288 -26.77 -19.79 -3.33
CA ARG A 288 -25.88 -18.83 -2.65
C ARG A 288 -25.38 -17.79 -3.66
N LEU A 289 -25.75 -16.54 -3.42
CA LEU A 289 -25.53 -15.43 -4.33
C LEU A 289 -24.52 -14.42 -3.76
N ALA A 290 -23.45 -14.16 -4.52
CA ALA A 290 -22.64 -12.96 -4.42
C ALA A 290 -23.26 -11.90 -5.34
N ILE A 291 -23.85 -10.86 -4.73
CA ILE A 291 -24.50 -9.79 -5.45
C ILE A 291 -23.63 -8.54 -5.32
N ASP A 292 -23.15 -8.06 -6.46
CA ASP A 292 -22.30 -6.90 -6.63
C ASP A 292 -22.97 -5.92 -7.60
N TYR A 293 -22.38 -4.73 -7.76
CA TYR A 293 -22.77 -3.79 -8.81
C TYR A 293 -21.55 -3.11 -9.41
N ALA A 294 -21.56 -2.87 -10.72
CA ALA A 294 -20.57 -2.04 -11.39
C ALA A 294 -21.11 -0.63 -11.59
N VAL A 295 -20.30 0.37 -11.25
CA VAL A 295 -20.47 1.73 -11.78
C VAL A 295 -19.50 1.88 -12.94
N HIS A 296 -20.04 2.18 -14.12
CA HIS A 296 -19.33 2.47 -15.34
C HIS A 296 -19.02 3.96 -15.40
N TYR A 297 -17.83 4.33 -14.88
CA TYR A 297 -17.40 5.72 -14.80
C TYR A 297 -16.93 6.25 -16.13
N VAL A 298 -17.35 7.48 -16.47
CA VAL A 298 -16.82 8.24 -17.60
C VAL A 298 -15.39 8.69 -17.29
N LYS A 299 -14.51 8.55 -18.27
CA LYS A 299 -13.14 9.05 -18.26
C LYS A 299 -13.01 10.38 -18.99
N ALA A 300 -11.83 10.99 -18.91
CA ALA A 300 -11.50 12.23 -19.62
C ALA A 300 -11.72 12.14 -21.15
N ASP A 301 -11.53 10.96 -21.73
CA ASP A 301 -11.70 10.67 -23.16
C ASP A 301 -13.14 10.29 -23.55
N GLY A 302 -14.09 10.33 -22.61
CA GLY A 302 -15.48 9.94 -22.82
C GLY A 302 -15.74 8.42 -22.74
N SER A 303 -14.70 7.59 -22.69
CA SER A 303 -14.87 6.14 -22.52
C SER A 303 -15.40 5.79 -21.12
N ARG A 304 -16.00 4.61 -20.99
CA ARG A 304 -16.50 4.10 -19.70
C ARG A 304 -15.64 2.96 -19.18
N THR A 305 -15.41 2.94 -17.88
CA THR A 305 -14.76 1.80 -17.21
C THR A 305 -15.54 1.32 -15.99
N PRO A 306 -15.77 0.00 -15.87
CA PRO A 306 -16.49 -0.54 -14.73
C PRO A 306 -15.61 -0.54 -13.48
N LYS A 307 -16.20 -0.14 -12.36
CA LYS A 307 -15.69 -0.42 -11.03
C LYS A 307 -16.72 -1.22 -10.26
N VAL A 308 -16.35 -2.43 -9.86
CA VAL A 308 -17.22 -3.33 -9.09
C VAL A 308 -17.14 -3.04 -7.60
N PHE A 309 -18.31 -2.90 -7.00
CA PHE A 309 -18.55 -2.71 -5.59
C PHE A 309 -19.36 -3.88 -5.05
N LYS A 310 -19.04 -4.29 -3.81
CA LYS A 310 -19.82 -5.31 -3.14
C LYS A 310 -21.17 -4.73 -2.74
N LEU A 311 -22.27 -5.42 -3.06
CA LEU A 311 -23.59 -5.06 -2.56
C LEU A 311 -23.93 -5.92 -1.34
N THR A 312 -24.06 -7.23 -1.52
CA THR A 312 -24.41 -8.16 -0.44
C THR A 312 -24.14 -9.62 -0.80
N THR A 313 -24.36 -10.51 0.15
CA THR A 313 -24.46 -11.96 -0.09
C THR A 313 -25.80 -12.47 0.45
N ARG A 314 -26.45 -13.37 -0.29
CA ARG A 314 -27.73 -13.99 0.10
C ARG A 314 -27.70 -15.49 -0.17
N VAL A 315 -28.48 -16.24 0.57
CA VAL A 315 -28.92 -17.58 0.18
C VAL A 315 -30.40 -17.44 -0.07
N LEU A 316 -30.86 -17.84 -1.26
CA LEU A 316 -32.27 -17.78 -1.64
C LEU A 316 -32.78 -19.19 -1.88
N GLU A 317 -33.85 -19.58 -1.19
CA GLU A 317 -34.56 -20.82 -1.47
C GLU A 317 -35.29 -20.75 -2.83
N PRO A 318 -35.68 -21.89 -3.43
CA PRO A 318 -36.45 -21.91 -4.67
C PRO A 318 -37.69 -21.01 -4.61
N GLY A 319 -37.82 -20.08 -5.56
CA GLY A 319 -38.91 -19.10 -5.62
C GLY A 319 -38.77 -17.89 -4.69
N GLU A 320 -37.77 -17.88 -3.78
CA GLU A 320 -37.52 -16.75 -2.90
C GLU A 320 -36.97 -15.55 -3.69
N ARG A 321 -37.29 -14.34 -3.21
CA ARG A 321 -36.86 -13.07 -3.78
C ARG A 321 -36.07 -12.24 -2.77
N ALA A 322 -35.03 -11.57 -3.24
CA ALA A 322 -34.35 -10.52 -2.51
C ALA A 322 -34.62 -9.15 -3.16
N LEU A 323 -35.22 -8.25 -2.39
CA LEU A 323 -35.30 -6.83 -2.73
C LEU A 323 -34.07 -6.10 -2.20
N LEU A 324 -33.46 -5.28 -3.04
CA LEU A 324 -32.20 -4.61 -2.76
C LEU A 324 -32.35 -3.12 -3.02
N THR A 325 -31.78 -2.30 -2.13
CA THR A 325 -31.66 -0.86 -2.30
C THR A 325 -30.22 -0.44 -2.05
N LYS A 326 -29.67 0.41 -2.91
CA LYS A 326 -28.31 0.91 -2.78
C LYS A 326 -28.20 2.39 -3.08
N ARG A 327 -27.51 3.09 -2.17
CA ARG A 327 -26.98 4.44 -2.37
C ARG A 327 -25.48 4.41 -2.62
N HIS A 328 -25.03 5.09 -3.67
CA HIS A 328 -23.63 5.24 -4.03
C HIS A 328 -23.26 6.73 -4.14
N PRO A 329 -22.38 7.24 -3.27
CA PRO A 329 -22.03 8.66 -3.25
C PRO A 329 -21.08 9.06 -4.39
N PHE A 330 -21.33 10.21 -4.99
CA PHE A 330 -20.47 10.88 -5.95
C PHE A 330 -19.87 12.12 -5.31
N ARG A 331 -18.74 11.97 -4.62
CA ARG A 331 -18.05 13.06 -3.91
C ARG A 331 -16.56 13.07 -4.23
N GLU A 332 -15.88 14.14 -3.82
CA GLU A 332 -14.43 14.25 -3.96
C GLU A 332 -13.75 13.16 -3.13
N ILE A 333 -12.85 12.41 -3.78
CA ILE A 333 -11.99 11.39 -3.18
C ILE A 333 -10.61 11.50 -3.84
N THR A 334 -9.55 11.19 -3.08
CA THR A 334 -8.16 11.28 -3.54
C THR A 334 -7.82 10.23 -4.61
N THR A 335 -8.52 9.10 -4.60
CA THR A 335 -8.21 7.93 -5.43
C THR A 335 -8.91 7.91 -6.80
N ARG A 336 -9.85 8.84 -7.08
CA ARG A 336 -10.56 8.90 -8.36
C ARG A 336 -11.02 10.31 -8.68
N ARG A 337 -10.65 10.76 -9.88
CA ARG A 337 -11.25 11.93 -10.51
C ARG A 337 -12.56 11.54 -11.21
N HIS A 338 -13.60 12.33 -10.98
CA HIS A 338 -14.89 12.18 -11.63
C HIS A 338 -14.97 13.11 -12.85
N HIS A 339 -15.72 12.68 -13.87
CA HIS A 339 -15.95 13.43 -15.10
C HIS A 339 -17.45 13.58 -15.33
N ALA A 340 -17.88 14.68 -15.94
CA ALA A 340 -19.30 14.89 -16.22
C ALA A 340 -19.74 13.98 -17.37
N GLY A 341 -21.05 13.73 -17.47
CA GLY A 341 -21.65 13.01 -18.60
C GLY A 341 -22.30 11.69 -18.21
N THR A 342 -22.63 10.90 -19.23
CA THR A 342 -23.44 9.69 -19.08
C THR A 342 -22.63 8.51 -18.56
N HIS A 343 -22.89 8.16 -17.32
CA HIS A 343 -22.41 6.98 -16.62
C HIS A 343 -23.43 5.84 -16.74
N ALA A 344 -23.08 4.65 -16.25
CA ALA A 344 -24.06 3.58 -16.07
C ALA A 344 -23.84 2.82 -14.77
N VAL A 345 -24.88 2.14 -14.31
CA VAL A 345 -24.82 1.15 -13.23
C VAL A 345 -25.37 -0.17 -13.74
N GLU A 346 -24.82 -1.27 -13.25
CA GLU A 346 -25.18 -2.61 -13.68
C GLU A 346 -25.05 -3.58 -12.49
N LEU A 347 -25.99 -4.51 -12.35
CA LEU A 347 -25.89 -5.56 -11.33
C LEU A 347 -24.94 -6.66 -11.78
N GLN A 348 -24.34 -7.34 -10.81
CA GLN A 348 -23.59 -8.57 -11.04
C GLN A 348 -24.00 -9.62 -10.02
N VAL A 349 -24.55 -10.74 -10.47
CA VAL A 349 -24.94 -11.86 -9.61
C VAL A 349 -24.10 -13.07 -10.00
N ASN A 350 -23.33 -13.61 -9.05
CA ASN A 350 -22.39 -14.71 -9.28
C ASN A 350 -21.53 -14.51 -10.54
N GLY A 351 -21.05 -13.28 -10.74
CA GLY A 351 -20.19 -12.89 -11.86
C GLY A 351 -20.90 -12.54 -13.16
N VAL A 352 -22.20 -12.84 -13.30
CA VAL A 352 -23.00 -12.53 -14.49
C VAL A 352 -23.61 -11.14 -14.37
N ARG A 353 -23.57 -10.35 -15.46
CA ARG A 353 -24.03 -8.96 -15.50
C ARG A 353 -25.50 -8.85 -15.90
N HIS A 354 -26.23 -7.91 -15.28
CA HIS A 354 -27.66 -7.70 -15.51
C HIS A 354 -28.03 -6.22 -15.47
N GLY A 355 -28.86 -5.78 -16.41
CA GLY A 355 -29.51 -4.47 -16.42
C GLY A 355 -28.51 -3.31 -16.47
N LEU A 356 -27.94 -3.00 -17.63
CA LEU A 356 -27.15 -1.78 -17.76
C LEU A 356 -28.10 -0.57 -17.78
N THR A 357 -28.06 0.27 -16.76
CA THR A 357 -28.92 1.45 -16.63
C THR A 357 -28.09 2.73 -16.56
N GLU A 358 -28.36 3.67 -17.47
CA GLU A 358 -27.61 4.92 -17.60
C GLU A 358 -28.10 6.03 -16.66
N PHE A 359 -27.18 6.90 -16.25
CA PHE A 359 -27.47 8.15 -15.55
C PHE A 359 -26.46 9.24 -15.91
N THR A 360 -26.86 10.49 -15.82
CA THR A 360 -26.00 11.65 -16.11
C THR A 360 -25.40 12.21 -14.81
N LEU A 361 -24.08 12.35 -14.75
CA LEU A 361 -23.39 13.05 -13.67
C LEU A 361 -23.17 14.53 -14.05
N THR A 362 -23.71 15.45 -13.26
CA THR A 362 -23.65 16.91 -13.48
C THR A 362 -23.02 17.66 -12.30
N GLY A 363 -22.77 18.96 -12.45
CA GLY A 363 -22.37 19.83 -11.33
C GLY A 363 -20.98 19.59 -10.75
N LEU A 364 -20.07 18.98 -11.52
CA LEU A 364 -18.66 18.89 -11.14
C LEU A 364 -18.03 20.29 -11.08
N PRO A 365 -17.16 20.57 -10.11
CA PRO A 365 -16.39 21.81 -10.12
C PRO A 365 -15.61 21.88 -11.43
N GLY A 366 -15.59 23.07 -12.05
CA GLY A 366 -14.83 23.31 -13.27
C GLY A 366 -13.36 22.93 -13.10
N PRO A 367 -12.58 22.77 -14.18
CA PRO A 367 -11.15 22.55 -14.05
C PRO A 367 -10.57 23.64 -13.14
N ARG A 368 -9.99 23.26 -12.00
CA ARG A 368 -9.23 24.19 -11.17
C ARG A 368 -8.21 24.83 -12.09
N ALA A 369 -8.30 26.14 -12.30
CA ALA A 369 -7.25 26.88 -12.97
C ALA A 369 -5.96 26.55 -12.23
N VAL A 370 -5.00 25.97 -12.94
CA VAL A 370 -3.64 25.88 -12.43
C VAL A 370 -3.21 27.32 -12.26
N VAL A 371 -3.19 27.81 -11.02
CA VAL A 371 -2.47 29.03 -10.68
C VAL A 371 -1.02 28.70 -11.01
N ARG A 372 -0.58 29.07 -12.21
CA ARG A 372 0.84 29.13 -12.53
C ARG A 372 1.41 30.10 -11.51
N GLY A 373 2.13 29.58 -10.52
CA GLY A 373 2.99 30.39 -9.70
C GLY A 373 3.82 31.25 -10.64
N ALA A 374 3.71 32.57 -10.49
CA ALA A 374 4.52 33.50 -11.25
C ALA A 374 5.98 33.07 -11.07
N ALA A 375 6.64 32.77 -12.18
CA ALA A 375 8.08 32.62 -12.19
C ALA A 375 8.68 33.95 -11.69
N PRO A 376 9.64 33.94 -10.74
CA PRO A 376 10.33 35.16 -10.38
C PRO A 376 11.09 35.65 -11.61
N GLY A 377 10.76 36.88 -12.04
CA GLY A 377 11.34 37.52 -13.21
C GLY A 377 12.85 37.68 -13.07
N ALA A 378 13.55 37.35 -14.14
CA ALA A 378 14.94 37.72 -14.34
C ALA A 378 15.06 39.17 -14.84
N THR A 379 15.87 39.92 -14.07
CA THR A 379 16.78 41.01 -14.44
C THR A 379 16.25 42.36 -14.96
N ALA A 380 16.60 43.42 -14.23
CA ALA A 380 17.31 44.58 -14.78
C ALA A 380 18.15 45.28 -13.70
N GLU A 381 19.41 45.54 -14.06
CA GLU A 381 20.46 46.31 -13.37
C GLU A 381 20.08 47.78 -13.08
N ALA A 382 20.56 48.33 -11.94
CA ALA A 382 21.47 49.48 -11.87
C ALA A 382 21.35 50.34 -10.59
N ALA A 383 22.53 50.75 -10.11
CA ALA A 383 22.87 51.95 -9.30
C ALA A 383 22.71 51.92 -7.76
N ALA A 384 23.87 51.89 -7.09
CA ALA A 384 24.09 52.47 -5.75
C ALA A 384 24.24 54.02 -5.86
N PRO A 385 24.08 54.80 -4.77
CA PRO A 385 25.21 54.98 -3.84
C PRO A 385 24.86 55.17 -2.32
N SER A 386 25.86 54.79 -1.50
CA SER A 386 26.31 55.31 -0.19
C SER A 386 25.40 56.10 0.77
N ALA A 387 25.34 55.66 2.05
CA ALA A 387 25.85 56.40 3.24
C ALA A 387 25.54 55.66 4.57
N THR A 388 26.55 55.57 5.44
CA THR A 388 26.57 55.13 6.87
C THR A 388 26.12 56.27 7.83
N PRO A 389 26.24 56.15 9.17
CA PRO A 389 25.77 55.15 10.16
C PRO A 389 24.97 55.83 11.32
N ASP A 390 24.39 55.09 12.28
CA ASP A 390 24.65 55.30 13.73
C ASP A 390 23.90 54.35 14.70
N THR A 391 24.61 54.00 15.79
CA THR A 391 24.25 53.70 17.21
C THR A 391 22.89 53.04 17.56
N THR A 392 22.72 52.08 18.50
CA THR A 392 23.31 51.82 19.83
C THR A 392 22.72 50.49 20.37
N GLY A 393 23.49 49.66 21.10
CA GLY A 393 23.04 48.42 21.79
C GLY A 393 22.38 48.69 23.16
N PRO A 394 22.53 47.81 24.19
CA PRO A 394 22.57 46.34 24.23
C PRO A 394 21.53 45.77 25.24
N GLY A 395 21.37 44.43 25.35
CA GLY A 395 20.46 43.85 26.35
C GLY A 395 20.52 42.33 26.52
N THR A 396 21.56 41.86 27.20
CA THR A 396 21.64 40.71 28.15
C THR A 396 20.51 39.66 28.24
N GLY A 397 20.90 38.39 28.12
CA GLY A 397 20.88 37.46 29.26
C GLY A 397 19.83 36.33 29.31
N PRO A 398 20.15 35.19 29.98
CA PRO A 398 19.70 33.82 29.66
C PRO A 398 18.44 33.40 30.47
N GLY A 399 17.70 32.33 30.20
CA GLY A 399 18.07 30.94 29.88
C GLY A 399 17.86 30.04 31.12
N ALA A 400 16.72 29.36 31.19
CA ALA A 400 16.37 28.23 32.06
C ALA A 400 15.04 27.66 31.51
N GLY A 401 14.70 26.38 31.47
CA GLY A 401 15.27 25.16 32.02
C GLY A 401 14.11 24.14 32.06
N ALA A 402 14.37 22.95 31.51
CA ALA A 402 13.74 21.64 31.77
C ALA A 402 12.22 21.51 32.03
N GLY A 403 11.57 20.62 31.27
CA GLY A 403 10.29 20.01 31.62
C GLY A 403 10.03 18.75 30.79
N ALA A 404 10.22 17.59 31.41
CA ALA A 404 10.13 16.25 30.83
C ALA A 404 8.71 15.86 30.35
N GLY A 405 8.65 14.93 29.39
CA GLY A 405 7.43 14.30 28.94
C GLY A 405 7.70 13.04 28.12
N THR A 406 8.08 11.97 28.81
CA THR A 406 8.19 10.60 28.26
C THR A 406 6.80 10.04 27.94
N GLY A 407 6.58 9.61 26.69
CA GLY A 407 5.37 8.92 26.27
C GLY A 407 5.71 7.87 25.21
N ALA A 408 5.71 6.60 25.65
CA ALA A 408 5.94 5.43 24.83
C ALA A 408 4.86 5.27 23.74
N GLY A 409 5.29 4.96 22.52
CA GLY A 409 4.42 4.73 21.37
C GLY A 409 5.05 3.75 20.38
N ALA A 410 5.46 2.57 20.86
CA ALA A 410 5.85 1.46 20.00
C ALA A 410 4.58 0.68 19.60
N GLY A 411 4.25 0.62 18.30
CA GLY A 411 3.20 -0.29 17.82
C GLY A 411 2.43 0.09 16.54
N VAL A 412 2.61 1.28 15.94
CA VAL A 412 1.68 1.77 14.88
C VAL A 412 2.25 1.72 13.45
N GLY A 413 3.56 1.49 13.26
CA GLY A 413 4.24 1.71 11.97
C GLY A 413 3.82 0.79 10.81
N ALA A 414 3.58 -0.51 11.06
CA ALA A 414 3.30 -1.47 9.99
C ALA A 414 1.84 -1.43 9.48
N GLY A 415 0.91 -0.95 10.31
CA GLY A 415 -0.50 -0.79 9.92
C GLY A 415 -0.74 0.43 9.03
N LEU A 416 0.01 1.51 9.25
CA LEU A 416 -0.16 2.78 8.53
C LEU A 416 0.12 2.68 7.02
N ALA A 417 1.07 1.87 6.56
CA ALA A 417 1.29 1.68 5.12
C ALA A 417 0.07 1.02 4.42
N ALA A 418 -0.64 0.15 5.13
CA ALA A 418 -1.87 -0.50 4.64
C ALA A 418 -3.15 0.33 4.88
N GLU A 419 -3.12 1.24 5.86
CA GLU A 419 -4.26 2.08 6.26
C GLU A 419 -4.28 3.42 5.51
N VAL A 420 -3.12 3.97 5.14
CA VAL A 420 -2.99 5.08 4.17
C VAL A 420 -3.47 4.67 2.77
N THR A 421 -3.60 3.37 2.48
CA THR A 421 -4.26 2.87 1.26
C THR A 421 -5.79 2.70 1.40
N ARG A 422 -6.38 3.01 2.56
CA ARG A 422 -7.82 2.90 2.84
C ARG A 422 -8.42 4.14 3.50
N THR A 423 -8.18 5.28 2.91
CA THR A 423 -9.06 6.47 2.94
C THR A 423 -9.01 7.13 1.57
#